data_AF-A0A844HN11-F1
#
_entry.id   AF-A0A844HN11-F1
#
_cell.length_a   1.000
_cell.length_b   1.000
_cell.length_c   1.000
_cell.angle_alpha   90.00
_cell.angle_beta   90.00
_cell.angle_gamma   90.00
#
_symmetry.space_group_name_H-M   'P 1'
#
loop_
_entity.id
_entity.type
_entity.pdbx_description
1 polymer ?
#
loop_
_entity_poly.entity_id
_entity_poly.type
_entity_poly.pdbx_seq_one_letter_code
_entity_poly.pdbx_strand_id
1 'polypeptide(L)'
;MQMNLDFCFMDDARIVAVAGWTTQPRPHLRLHVDDKVLTPIAVTRHVRRDLRSNEPMGLVALFDLSQLSGGSGFEKASIHLADGYDFTEIHHPRLIEDASHLVEVGVDEVFFALLRLIAQRRLVLSDERLGRDICARLRVAPSAARETEKHVLAIDRCQMTASGQGAVIGWFLPANASAEPLCALAIEDETIVPVDLLPGSMARADLSAYAPRYRFSGHDGYCGGWRFPSPPSGAARLLLMVPGEDFLPGVLVPIETVPAADLAQHVTLATLGIDDISDRDRLRRAMLPHMLSMPRPTETEDDKPGDGETLLILDHDLADGDLRDVLRRIGPHLPGRLSLQLLRPRLTGVLQNAINGAAREISAGLDLQEVSLNIARPEVMPDRVVFARSSVLFQFDLKPIFAREPVCARVTLLDPIGTVLATRTAQAERFARDLLPFALSMPAAQFFAQLGQVPECFLTEEARLRLLAEALVLQGAAELSRADIYRYFEGKSGPHCENFVDGRDWHAFDAHSRQLIEEASA
;
A
#
# COMPACT_ATOMS: atom_id res chain seq x y z
N MET A 1 -14.79 -38.22 -23.97
CA MET A 1 -14.77 -37.09 -24.91
C MET A 1 -13.70 -36.18 -24.38
N GLN A 2 -12.64 -36.00 -25.17
CA GLN A 2 -11.44 -35.25 -24.82
C GLN A 2 -11.77 -33.78 -24.56
N MET A 3 -11.10 -33.16 -23.59
CA MET A 3 -11.12 -31.72 -23.39
C MET A 3 -10.59 -31.00 -24.65
N ASN A 4 -11.35 -30.01 -25.13
CA ASN A 4 -10.87 -29.11 -26.18
C ASN A 4 -10.07 -27.99 -25.52
N LEU A 5 -8.79 -27.90 -25.87
CA LEU A 5 -7.86 -26.92 -25.32
C LEU A 5 -7.87 -25.64 -26.15
N ASP A 6 -8.28 -24.52 -25.54
CA ASP A 6 -8.28 -23.22 -26.21
C ASP A 6 -6.98 -22.46 -25.94
N PHE A 7 -6.57 -22.35 -24.67
CA PHE A 7 -5.40 -21.59 -24.25
C PHE A 7 -4.61 -22.34 -23.17
N CYS A 8 -3.29 -22.21 -23.18
CA CYS A 8 -2.44 -22.72 -22.12
C CYS A 8 -1.24 -21.80 -21.90
N PHE A 9 -1.14 -21.17 -20.73
CA PHE A 9 -0.06 -20.24 -20.39
C PHE A 9 0.48 -20.50 -18.98
N MET A 10 1.68 -20.01 -18.69
CA MET A 10 2.32 -20.11 -17.37
C MET A 10 2.54 -18.72 -16.78
N ASP A 11 2.29 -18.55 -15.49
CA ASP A 11 2.63 -17.33 -14.77
C ASP A 11 4.03 -17.37 -14.11
N ASP A 12 4.47 -16.24 -13.56
CA ASP A 12 5.77 -16.13 -12.88
C ASP A 12 5.90 -17.00 -11.64
N ALA A 13 4.78 -17.33 -11.00
CA ALA A 13 4.73 -18.26 -9.87
C ALA A 13 4.83 -19.73 -10.32
N ARG A 14 5.02 -19.98 -11.62
CA ARG A 14 5.04 -21.30 -12.26
C ARG A 14 3.72 -22.04 -12.12
N ILE A 15 2.61 -21.30 -12.11
CA ILE A 15 1.28 -21.87 -12.25
C ILE A 15 0.97 -21.97 -13.74
N VAL A 16 0.73 -23.19 -14.21
CA VAL A 16 0.23 -23.43 -15.57
C VAL A 16 -1.29 -23.38 -15.56
N ALA A 17 -1.84 -22.41 -16.28
CA ALA A 17 -3.26 -22.27 -16.54
C ALA A 17 -3.62 -22.96 -17.86
N VAL A 18 -4.60 -23.85 -17.82
CA VAL A 18 -5.13 -24.58 -18.96
C VAL A 18 -6.61 -24.23 -19.09
N ALA A 19 -6.96 -23.52 -20.17
CA ALA A 19 -8.33 -23.09 -20.44
C ALA A 19 -8.91 -23.83 -21.65
N GLY A 20 -10.15 -24.28 -21.53
CA GLY A 20 -10.80 -25.05 -22.58
C GLY A 20 -12.23 -25.40 -22.22
N TRP A 21 -12.77 -26.45 -22.84
CA TRP A 21 -14.10 -26.94 -22.53
C TRP A 21 -14.26 -28.45 -22.66
N THR A 22 -15.18 -29.01 -21.88
CA THR A 22 -15.54 -30.43 -21.90
C THR A 22 -16.97 -30.64 -21.39
N THR A 23 -17.67 -31.62 -21.98
CA THR A 23 -18.98 -32.09 -21.52
C THR A 23 -18.90 -32.90 -20.24
N GLN A 24 -17.71 -33.37 -19.84
CA GLN A 24 -17.53 -34.12 -18.60
C GLN A 24 -17.62 -33.19 -17.38
N PRO A 25 -18.54 -33.45 -16.42
CA PRO A 25 -18.68 -32.58 -15.25
C PRO A 25 -17.44 -32.57 -14.34
N ARG A 26 -16.74 -33.70 -14.26
CA ARG A 26 -15.53 -33.92 -13.45
C ARG A 26 -14.43 -34.53 -14.33
N PRO A 27 -13.74 -33.73 -15.15
CA PRO A 27 -12.67 -34.25 -15.99
C PRO A 27 -11.49 -34.72 -15.15
N HIS A 28 -10.82 -35.78 -15.59
CA HIS A 28 -9.68 -36.36 -14.89
C HIS A 28 -8.39 -35.76 -15.42
N LEU A 29 -8.24 -34.44 -15.25
CA LEU A 29 -7.12 -33.68 -15.77
C LEU A 29 -5.82 -34.01 -15.03
N ARG A 30 -4.76 -34.26 -15.80
CA ARG A 30 -3.40 -34.44 -15.30
C ARG A 30 -2.43 -33.69 -16.21
N LEU A 31 -1.48 -32.99 -15.63
CA LEU A 31 -0.39 -32.37 -16.38
C LEU A 31 0.84 -33.26 -16.21
N HIS A 32 1.30 -33.84 -17.32
CA HIS A 32 2.53 -34.60 -17.40
C HIS A 32 3.65 -33.65 -17.80
N VAL A 33 4.67 -33.54 -16.97
CA VAL A 33 5.89 -32.77 -17.25
C VAL A 33 7.04 -33.77 -17.14
N ASP A 34 7.51 -34.25 -18.29
CA ASP A 34 8.39 -35.42 -18.40
C ASP A 34 7.83 -36.62 -17.62
N ASP A 35 8.56 -37.13 -16.62
CA ASP A 35 8.16 -38.29 -15.81
C ASP A 35 7.25 -37.94 -14.63
N LYS A 36 6.94 -36.64 -14.43
CA LYS A 36 6.14 -36.19 -13.28
C LYS A 36 4.70 -35.91 -13.70
N VAL A 37 3.77 -36.28 -12.82
CA VAL A 37 2.33 -36.11 -13.04
C VAL A 37 1.77 -35.21 -11.96
N LEU A 38 1.17 -34.10 -12.38
CA LEU A 38 0.54 -33.13 -11.51
C LEU A 38 -0.98 -33.22 -11.65
N THR A 39 -1.67 -33.14 -10.52
CA THR A 39 -3.12 -32.90 -10.47
C THR A 39 -3.40 -31.41 -10.35
N PRO A 40 -4.53 -30.92 -10.87
CA PRO A 40 -4.84 -29.50 -10.77
C PRO A 40 -5.04 -29.09 -9.31
N ILE A 41 -4.46 -27.97 -8.91
CA ILE A 41 -4.66 -27.36 -7.59
C ILE A 41 -6.03 -26.65 -7.52
N ALA A 42 -6.56 -26.25 -8.66
CA ALA A 42 -7.88 -25.64 -8.79
C ALA A 42 -8.47 -25.95 -10.17
N VAL A 43 -9.79 -26.15 -10.21
CA VAL A 43 -10.57 -26.23 -11.45
C VAL A 43 -11.79 -25.35 -11.29
N THR A 44 -11.89 -24.32 -12.13
CA THR A 44 -13.03 -23.40 -12.18
C THR A 44 -13.83 -23.69 -13.43
N ARG A 45 -15.16 -23.79 -13.33
CA ARG A 45 -16.04 -24.02 -14.48
C ARG A 45 -16.91 -22.81 -14.73
N HIS A 46 -17.21 -22.54 -15.99
CA HIS A 46 -18.01 -21.38 -16.39
C HIS A 46 -18.88 -21.73 -17.60
N VAL A 47 -19.96 -20.98 -17.77
CA VAL A 47 -20.85 -21.07 -18.93
C VAL A 47 -20.17 -20.47 -20.16
N ARG A 48 -20.48 -20.99 -21.33
CA ARG A 48 -19.91 -20.53 -22.61
C ARG A 48 -20.99 -20.31 -23.65
N ARG A 49 -21.20 -19.05 -24.04
CA ARG A 49 -22.27 -18.69 -24.99
C ARG A 49 -22.05 -19.27 -26.38
N ASP A 50 -20.79 -19.41 -26.80
CA ASP A 50 -20.43 -20.00 -28.09
C ASP A 50 -20.84 -21.48 -28.21
N LEU A 51 -20.93 -22.19 -27.09
CA LEU A 51 -21.39 -23.58 -27.02
C LEU A 51 -22.92 -23.73 -26.98
N ARG A 52 -23.68 -22.62 -26.97
CA ARG A 52 -25.15 -22.58 -26.97
C ARG A 52 -25.78 -23.43 -25.86
N SER A 53 -25.11 -23.52 -24.71
CA SER A 53 -25.55 -24.25 -23.53
C SER A 53 -25.43 -23.35 -22.29
N ASN A 54 -26.37 -23.51 -21.36
CA ASN A 54 -26.29 -22.88 -20.04
C ASN A 54 -25.55 -23.78 -19.02
N GLU A 55 -25.12 -24.98 -19.43
CA GLU A 55 -24.29 -25.83 -18.60
C GLU A 55 -22.85 -25.27 -18.55
N PRO A 56 -22.18 -25.31 -17.39
CA PRO A 56 -20.83 -24.80 -17.23
C PRO A 56 -19.81 -25.77 -17.87
N MET A 57 -19.75 -25.77 -19.20
CA MET A 57 -18.89 -26.63 -20.01
C MET A 57 -17.46 -26.09 -20.16
N GLY A 58 -17.27 -24.78 -20.05
CA GLY A 58 -15.96 -24.14 -20.02
C GLY A 58 -15.25 -24.41 -18.70
N LEU A 59 -13.92 -24.49 -18.73
CA LEU A 59 -13.11 -24.62 -17.52
C LEU A 59 -11.75 -23.95 -17.65
N VAL A 60 -11.21 -23.54 -16.52
CA VAL A 60 -9.80 -23.19 -16.32
C VAL A 60 -9.24 -24.07 -15.20
N ALA A 61 -8.22 -24.86 -15.51
CA ALA A 61 -7.51 -25.71 -14.57
C ALA A 61 -6.11 -25.14 -14.30
N LEU A 62 -5.72 -25.09 -13.03
CA LEU A 62 -4.43 -24.58 -12.58
C LEU A 62 -3.55 -25.73 -12.07
N PHE A 63 -2.29 -25.75 -12.47
CA PHE A 63 -1.30 -26.74 -12.03
C PHE A 63 -0.08 -26.02 -11.46
N ASP A 64 0.37 -26.45 -10.28
CA ASP A 64 1.53 -25.85 -9.60
C ASP A 64 2.82 -26.60 -9.96
N LEU A 65 3.74 -25.92 -10.65
CA LEU A 65 5.04 -26.46 -11.03
C LEU A 65 6.16 -26.00 -10.08
N SER A 66 5.87 -25.20 -9.05
CA SER A 66 6.88 -24.69 -8.10
C SER A 66 7.64 -25.81 -7.38
N GLN A 67 6.96 -26.93 -7.10
CA GLN A 67 7.54 -28.10 -6.45
C GLN A 67 8.38 -28.98 -7.40
N LEU A 68 8.41 -28.67 -8.69
CA LEU A 68 9.30 -29.31 -9.66
C LEU A 68 10.70 -28.71 -9.54
N SER A 69 11.34 -28.90 -8.39
CA SER A 69 12.71 -28.45 -8.13
C SER A 69 13.70 -29.27 -8.97
N GLY A 70 14.29 -28.64 -9.99
CA GLY A 70 15.34 -29.22 -10.84
C GLY A 70 15.70 -28.27 -11.99
N GLY A 71 16.97 -27.85 -12.07
CA GLY A 71 17.42 -26.68 -12.83
C GLY A 71 17.08 -26.64 -14.32
N SER A 72 16.91 -25.43 -14.85
CA SER A 72 17.07 -25.00 -16.26
C SER A 72 16.47 -25.88 -17.38
N GLY A 73 15.55 -26.79 -17.06
CA GLY A 73 15.04 -27.80 -17.99
C GLY A 73 13.58 -27.64 -18.39
N PHE A 74 12.82 -26.76 -17.73
CA PHE A 74 11.40 -26.58 -18.06
C PHE A 74 11.21 -26.16 -19.52
N GLU A 75 12.06 -25.29 -20.07
CA GLU A 75 12.03 -24.87 -21.49
C GLU A 75 12.26 -26.00 -22.51
N LYS A 76 12.63 -27.20 -22.04
CA LYS A 76 12.87 -28.38 -22.87
C LYS A 76 12.02 -29.58 -22.43
N ALA A 77 11.19 -29.42 -21.41
CA ALA A 77 10.39 -30.50 -20.86
C ALA A 77 9.20 -30.79 -21.77
N SER A 78 8.88 -32.06 -21.96
CA SER A 78 7.69 -32.45 -22.70
C SER A 78 6.46 -32.28 -21.79
N ILE A 79 5.53 -31.42 -22.21
CA ILE A 79 4.33 -31.11 -21.41
C ILE A 79 3.12 -31.68 -22.12
N HIS A 80 2.38 -32.54 -21.43
CA HIS A 80 1.15 -33.12 -21.95
C HIS A 80 0.00 -32.91 -20.97
N LEU A 81 -1.13 -32.45 -21.47
CA LEU A 81 -2.40 -32.48 -20.75
C LEU A 81 -3.08 -33.81 -21.04
N ALA A 82 -3.32 -34.60 -20.01
CA ALA A 82 -4.14 -35.80 -20.09
C ALA A 82 -5.54 -35.54 -19.52
N ASP A 83 -6.57 -36.02 -20.23
CA ASP A 83 -7.95 -36.12 -19.72
C ASP A 83 -8.37 -37.60 -19.81
N GLY A 84 -8.20 -38.33 -18.70
CA GLY A 84 -8.35 -39.79 -18.71
C GLY A 84 -7.24 -40.50 -19.48
N TYR A 85 -7.56 -41.06 -20.66
CA TYR A 85 -6.61 -41.77 -21.53
C TYR A 85 -6.16 -40.94 -22.74
N ASP A 86 -6.77 -39.78 -22.95
CA ASP A 86 -6.46 -38.89 -24.08
C ASP A 86 -5.34 -37.93 -23.69
N PHE A 87 -4.34 -37.74 -24.55
CA PHE A 87 -3.19 -36.85 -24.33
C PHE A 87 -3.15 -35.75 -25.38
N THR A 88 -2.94 -34.52 -24.94
CA THR A 88 -2.71 -33.34 -25.78
C THR A 88 -1.33 -32.78 -25.44
N GLU A 89 -0.42 -32.73 -26.41
CA GLU A 89 0.89 -32.09 -26.25
C GLU A 89 0.72 -30.56 -26.17
N ILE A 90 1.37 -29.94 -25.18
CA ILE A 90 1.43 -28.50 -25.00
C ILE A 90 2.83 -28.02 -25.41
N HIS A 91 2.91 -27.36 -26.57
CA HIS A 91 4.16 -26.79 -27.04
C HIS A 91 4.52 -25.51 -26.26
N HIS A 92 5.81 -25.33 -25.99
CA HIS A 92 6.34 -24.19 -25.21
C HIS A 92 5.88 -22.80 -25.65
N PRO A 93 5.75 -22.45 -26.95
CA PRO A 93 5.30 -21.12 -27.35
C PRO A 93 3.93 -20.76 -26.77
N ARG A 94 3.02 -21.73 -26.63
CA ARG A 94 1.71 -21.51 -26.01
C ARG A 94 1.85 -20.99 -24.59
N LEU A 95 2.79 -21.55 -23.83
CA LEU A 95 3.01 -21.20 -22.43
C LEU A 95 3.37 -19.72 -22.20
N ILE A 96 3.86 -19.05 -23.25
CA ILE A 96 4.31 -17.66 -23.24
C ILE A 96 3.27 -16.76 -23.94
N GLU A 97 2.76 -17.18 -25.10
CA GLU A 97 1.96 -16.33 -25.99
C GLU A 97 0.44 -16.40 -25.71
N ASP A 98 -0.07 -17.54 -25.22
CA ASP A 98 -1.51 -17.77 -25.11
C ASP A 98 -2.18 -16.83 -24.09
N ALA A 99 -1.44 -16.27 -23.13
CA ALA A 99 -1.98 -15.31 -22.18
C ALA A 99 -2.43 -14.02 -22.89
N SER A 100 -1.56 -13.44 -23.72
CA SER A 100 -1.89 -12.26 -24.54
C SER A 100 -3.00 -12.58 -25.55
N HIS A 101 -2.93 -13.73 -26.23
CA HIS A 101 -3.98 -14.13 -27.16
C HIS A 101 -5.35 -14.33 -26.49
N LEU A 102 -5.41 -14.88 -25.28
CA LEU A 102 -6.65 -15.02 -24.52
C LEU A 102 -7.25 -13.63 -24.24
N VAL A 103 -6.43 -12.67 -23.84
CA VAL A 103 -6.88 -11.30 -23.57
C VAL A 103 -7.29 -10.58 -24.86
N GLU A 104 -6.62 -10.79 -25.99
CA GLU A 104 -6.96 -10.12 -27.25
C GLU A 104 -8.19 -10.71 -27.95
N VAL A 105 -8.25 -12.04 -28.09
CA VAL A 105 -9.22 -12.73 -28.96
C VAL A 105 -9.97 -13.89 -28.27
N GLY A 106 -9.66 -14.18 -27.01
CA GLY A 106 -10.33 -15.23 -26.26
C GLY A 106 -11.81 -14.93 -26.01
N VAL A 107 -12.60 -15.99 -25.83
CA VAL A 107 -14.02 -15.90 -25.47
C VAL A 107 -14.18 -15.14 -24.15
N ASP A 108 -15.15 -14.22 -24.08
CA ASP A 108 -15.36 -13.32 -22.95
C ASP A 108 -15.47 -14.07 -21.62
N GLU A 109 -16.20 -15.20 -21.57
CA GLU A 109 -16.39 -15.95 -20.33
C GLU A 109 -15.10 -16.59 -19.80
N VAL A 110 -14.19 -17.00 -20.71
CA VAL A 110 -12.86 -17.50 -20.35
C VAL A 110 -12.00 -16.35 -19.81
N PHE A 111 -12.09 -15.17 -20.44
CA PHE A 111 -11.43 -13.96 -19.97
C PHE A 111 -11.93 -13.53 -18.59
N PHE A 112 -13.24 -13.56 -18.32
CA PHE A 112 -13.78 -13.24 -16.99
C PHE A 112 -13.37 -14.26 -15.93
N ALA A 113 -13.32 -15.55 -16.28
CA ALA A 113 -12.77 -16.58 -15.39
C ALA A 113 -11.29 -16.31 -15.05
N LEU A 114 -10.48 -15.86 -16.02
CA LEU A 114 -9.10 -15.42 -15.78
C LEU A 114 -9.05 -14.24 -14.79
N LEU A 115 -9.86 -13.20 -14.99
CA LEU A 115 -9.92 -12.05 -14.07
C LEU A 115 -10.27 -12.48 -12.63
N ARG A 116 -11.21 -13.43 -12.47
CA ARG A 116 -11.58 -13.97 -11.15
C ARG A 116 -10.39 -14.68 -10.50
N LEU A 117 -9.62 -15.47 -11.26
CA LEU A 117 -8.44 -16.16 -10.76
C LEU A 117 -7.34 -15.17 -10.33
N ILE A 118 -7.15 -14.08 -11.07
CA ILE A 118 -6.23 -12.99 -10.70
C ILE A 118 -6.69 -12.32 -9.39
N ALA A 119 -7.99 -11.96 -9.28
CA ALA A 119 -8.51 -11.35 -8.05
C ALA A 119 -8.43 -12.26 -6.83
N GLN A 120 -8.55 -13.57 -7.03
CA GLN A 120 -8.36 -14.57 -5.98
C GLN A 120 -6.89 -14.86 -5.67
N ARG A 121 -5.95 -14.16 -6.33
CA ARG A 121 -4.49 -14.35 -6.20
C ARG A 121 -4.05 -15.80 -6.52
N ARG A 122 -4.81 -16.48 -7.39
CA ARG A 122 -4.47 -17.82 -7.89
C ARG A 122 -3.60 -17.79 -9.15
N LEU A 123 -3.58 -16.64 -9.82
CA LEU A 123 -2.69 -16.31 -10.93
C LEU A 123 -2.05 -14.96 -10.68
N VAL A 124 -0.75 -14.87 -10.93
CA VAL A 124 0.04 -13.64 -10.77
C VAL A 124 0.27 -13.00 -12.13
N LEU A 125 0.00 -11.69 -12.23
CA LEU A 125 0.40 -10.90 -13.39
C LEU A 125 1.74 -10.24 -13.10
N SER A 126 2.73 -10.57 -13.91
CA SER A 126 4.06 -9.97 -13.88
C SER A 126 4.33 -9.09 -15.10
N ASP A 127 3.71 -9.42 -16.23
CA ASP A 127 3.86 -8.67 -17.47
C ASP A 127 2.96 -7.43 -17.49
N GLU A 128 3.59 -6.26 -17.37
CA GLU A 128 2.94 -4.95 -17.51
C GLU A 128 2.17 -4.84 -18.83
N ARG A 129 2.65 -5.46 -19.91
CA ARG A 129 1.94 -5.44 -21.19
C ARG A 129 0.61 -6.17 -21.11
N LEU A 130 0.59 -7.37 -20.52
CA LEU A 130 -0.64 -8.12 -20.32
C LEU A 130 -1.63 -7.35 -19.42
N GLY A 131 -1.14 -6.66 -18.39
CA GLY A 131 -1.94 -5.74 -17.57
C GLY A 131 -2.63 -4.66 -18.41
N ARG A 132 -1.87 -3.99 -19.30
CA ARG A 132 -2.42 -2.97 -20.23
C ARG A 132 -3.46 -3.54 -21.17
N ASP A 133 -3.24 -4.72 -21.73
CA ASP A 133 -4.16 -5.37 -22.66
C ASP A 133 -5.48 -5.72 -21.94
N ILE A 134 -5.41 -6.18 -20.69
CA ILE A 134 -6.57 -6.41 -19.82
C ILE A 134 -7.32 -5.09 -19.58
N CYS A 135 -6.63 -4.02 -19.20
CA CYS A 135 -7.22 -2.71 -18.96
C CYS A 135 -7.90 -2.15 -20.21
N ALA A 136 -7.28 -2.30 -21.38
CA ALA A 136 -7.83 -1.87 -22.67
C ALA A 136 -9.13 -2.61 -23.00
N ARG A 137 -9.16 -3.94 -22.83
CA ARG A 137 -10.37 -4.75 -23.04
C ARG A 137 -11.47 -4.38 -22.04
N LEU A 138 -11.13 -4.17 -20.76
CA LEU A 138 -12.08 -3.77 -19.74
C LEU A 138 -12.62 -2.35 -19.92
N ARG A 139 -11.87 -1.45 -20.58
CA ARG A 139 -12.31 -0.08 -20.84
C ARG A 139 -13.58 -0.02 -21.70
N VAL A 140 -13.73 -0.97 -22.62
CA VAL A 140 -14.90 -1.07 -23.52
C VAL A 140 -15.95 -2.08 -23.04
N ALA A 141 -15.64 -2.86 -22.00
CA ALA A 141 -16.54 -3.88 -21.48
C ALA A 141 -17.73 -3.25 -20.73
N PRO A 142 -18.97 -3.76 -20.95
CA PRO A 142 -20.13 -3.29 -20.21
C PRO A 142 -20.05 -3.69 -18.72
N SER A 143 -20.51 -2.78 -17.85
CA SER A 143 -20.67 -3.09 -16.43
C SER A 143 -21.94 -3.90 -16.20
N ALA A 144 -21.86 -4.89 -15.31
CA ALA A 144 -23.03 -5.56 -14.76
C ALA A 144 -23.90 -4.61 -13.94
N ALA A 145 -25.18 -4.95 -13.81
CA ALA A 145 -26.12 -4.24 -12.95
C ALA A 145 -25.83 -4.51 -11.47
N ARG A 146 -26.03 -3.49 -10.65
CA ARG A 146 -25.88 -3.58 -9.18
C ARG A 146 -27.01 -4.36 -8.52
N GLU A 147 -28.19 -4.35 -9.10
CA GLU A 147 -29.35 -5.13 -8.63
C GLU A 147 -29.94 -5.92 -9.80
N THR A 148 -30.16 -7.21 -9.56
CA THR A 148 -30.83 -8.14 -10.46
C THR A 148 -31.72 -9.07 -9.63
N GLU A 149 -32.42 -10.00 -10.28
CA GLU A 149 -33.11 -11.09 -9.58
C GLU A 149 -32.15 -12.04 -8.84
N LYS A 150 -30.86 -12.08 -9.24
CA LYS A 150 -29.85 -12.98 -8.68
C LYS A 150 -29.07 -12.37 -7.52
N HIS A 151 -28.99 -11.04 -7.43
CA HIS A 151 -28.22 -10.36 -6.39
C HIS A 151 -28.61 -8.89 -6.23
N VAL A 152 -28.17 -8.31 -5.10
CA VAL A 152 -28.02 -6.87 -4.93
C VAL A 152 -26.64 -6.58 -4.34
N LEU A 153 -25.97 -5.58 -4.89
CA LEU A 153 -24.64 -5.12 -4.52
C LEU A 153 -24.68 -3.61 -4.36
N ALA A 154 -24.16 -3.10 -3.26
CA ALA A 154 -23.97 -1.67 -3.09
C ALA A 154 -22.55 -1.37 -2.61
N ILE A 155 -22.10 -0.18 -2.99
CA ILE A 155 -20.81 0.38 -2.63
C ILE A 155 -21.11 1.62 -1.82
N ASP A 156 -20.84 1.56 -0.52
CA ASP A 156 -21.06 2.68 0.37
C ASP A 156 -19.97 3.73 0.16
N ARG A 157 -18.70 3.29 0.03
CA ARG A 157 -17.55 4.11 -0.32
C ARG A 157 -16.46 3.33 -1.05
N CYS A 158 -15.77 3.99 -1.97
CA CYS A 158 -14.62 3.46 -2.69
C CYS A 158 -13.63 4.58 -2.95
N GLN A 159 -12.52 4.58 -2.22
CA GLN A 159 -11.62 5.71 -2.11
C GLN A 159 -10.15 5.29 -2.23
N MET A 160 -9.29 6.20 -2.66
CA MET A 160 -7.86 5.97 -2.84
C MET A 160 -7.04 7.24 -2.62
N THR A 161 -5.80 7.11 -2.16
CA THR A 161 -4.84 8.22 -2.06
C THR A 161 -4.12 8.45 -3.39
N ALA A 162 -3.48 9.62 -3.52
CA ALA A 162 -2.56 9.88 -4.64
C ALA A 162 -1.38 8.90 -4.70
N SER A 163 -0.99 8.27 -3.58
CA SER A 163 0.06 7.25 -3.52
C SER A 163 -0.41 5.84 -3.88
N GLY A 164 -1.69 5.68 -4.26
CA GLY A 164 -2.24 4.40 -4.73
C GLY A 164 -2.72 3.45 -3.63
N GLN A 165 -2.82 3.89 -2.38
CA GLN A 165 -3.46 3.11 -1.31
C GLN A 165 -4.97 3.28 -1.41
N GLY A 166 -5.74 2.20 -1.41
CA GLY A 166 -7.19 2.30 -1.55
C GLY A 166 -7.97 1.33 -0.68
N ALA A 167 -9.22 1.71 -0.41
CA ALA A 167 -10.17 0.90 0.34
C ALA A 167 -11.59 1.01 -0.24
N VAL A 168 -12.35 -0.08 -0.09
CA VAL A 168 -13.76 -0.15 -0.46
C VAL A 168 -14.56 -0.71 0.70
N ILE A 169 -15.73 -0.13 0.98
CA ILE A 169 -16.74 -0.69 1.89
C ILE A 169 -18.09 -0.69 1.17
N GLY A 170 -18.84 -1.77 1.39
CA GLY A 170 -20.17 -1.93 0.84
C GLY A 170 -20.86 -3.14 1.43
N TRP A 171 -21.85 -3.66 0.70
CA TRP A 171 -22.58 -4.85 1.09
C TRP A 171 -23.09 -5.61 -0.13
N PHE A 172 -23.27 -6.92 0.05
CA PHE A 172 -23.65 -7.83 -1.02
C PHE A 172 -24.63 -8.89 -0.50
N LEU A 173 -25.77 -9.02 -1.18
CA LEU A 173 -26.76 -10.06 -0.88
C LEU A 173 -27.03 -10.89 -2.14
N PRO A 174 -26.65 -12.17 -2.17
CA PRO A 174 -27.00 -13.05 -3.27
C PRO A 174 -28.41 -13.63 -3.07
N ALA A 175 -29.12 -13.93 -4.15
CA ALA A 175 -30.41 -14.63 -4.10
C ALA A 175 -30.21 -16.13 -3.77
N ASN A 176 -29.11 -16.72 -4.22
CA ASN A 176 -28.76 -18.12 -4.02
C ASN A 176 -27.39 -18.27 -3.36
N ALA A 177 -27.18 -19.36 -2.64
CA ALA A 177 -25.85 -19.68 -2.11
C ALA A 177 -24.90 -19.97 -3.28
N SER A 178 -23.73 -19.34 -3.26
CA SER A 178 -22.65 -19.58 -4.21
C SER A 178 -21.43 -20.12 -3.46
N ALA A 179 -20.73 -21.08 -4.06
CA ALA A 179 -19.44 -21.52 -3.57
C ALA A 179 -18.31 -20.54 -3.96
N GLU A 180 -18.55 -19.69 -4.96
CA GLU A 180 -17.62 -18.64 -5.36
C GLU A 180 -17.77 -17.40 -4.48
N PRO A 181 -16.65 -16.82 -3.99
CA PRO A 181 -16.69 -15.58 -3.23
C PRO A 181 -16.88 -14.38 -4.15
N LEU A 182 -17.39 -13.29 -3.58
CA LEU A 182 -17.23 -11.97 -4.16
C LEU A 182 -15.72 -11.65 -4.17
N CYS A 183 -15.20 -11.23 -5.31
CA CYS A 183 -13.80 -10.80 -5.45
C CYS A 183 -13.73 -9.49 -6.24
N ALA A 184 -12.58 -8.81 -6.18
CA ALA A 184 -12.42 -7.53 -6.84
C ALA A 184 -11.00 -7.27 -7.36
N LEU A 185 -10.92 -6.43 -8.40
CA LEU A 185 -9.69 -5.87 -8.93
C LEU A 185 -9.79 -4.35 -8.87
N ALA A 186 -8.73 -3.69 -8.41
CA ALA A 186 -8.55 -2.26 -8.68
C ALA A 186 -7.77 -2.11 -9.97
N ILE A 187 -8.24 -1.22 -10.84
CA ILE A 187 -7.81 -1.06 -12.21
C ILE A 187 -7.43 0.40 -12.41
N GLU A 188 -6.20 0.63 -12.81
CA GLU A 188 -5.69 1.87 -13.38
C GLU A 188 -5.37 1.61 -14.86
N ASP A 189 -5.21 2.65 -15.69
CA ASP A 189 -5.09 2.50 -17.15
C ASP A 189 -4.04 1.46 -17.59
N GLU A 190 -2.97 1.29 -16.82
CA GLU A 190 -1.85 0.41 -17.14
C GLU A 190 -1.66 -0.75 -16.16
N THR A 191 -2.37 -0.75 -15.02
CA THR A 191 -2.11 -1.67 -13.90
C THR A 191 -3.40 -2.23 -13.34
N ILE A 192 -3.43 -3.54 -13.06
CA ILE A 192 -4.50 -4.15 -12.26
C ILE A 192 -3.92 -4.77 -11.00
N VAL A 193 -4.60 -4.61 -9.87
CA VAL A 193 -4.19 -5.20 -8.59
C VAL A 193 -5.34 -5.94 -7.92
N PRO A 194 -5.11 -7.15 -7.38
CA PRO A 194 -6.10 -7.85 -6.58
C PRO A 194 -6.46 -7.07 -5.31
N VAL A 195 -7.75 -6.86 -5.09
CA VAL A 195 -8.26 -6.30 -3.83
C VAL A 195 -8.39 -7.43 -2.81
N ASP A 196 -7.82 -7.23 -1.63
CA ASP A 196 -8.05 -8.16 -0.51
C ASP A 196 -9.44 -7.90 0.08
N LEU A 197 -10.43 -8.59 -0.46
CA LEU A 197 -11.84 -8.42 -0.10
C LEU A 197 -12.23 -9.39 1.02
N LEU A 198 -12.94 -8.86 2.02
CA LEU A 198 -13.46 -9.57 3.18
C LEU A 198 -14.99 -9.56 3.11
N PRO A 199 -15.61 -10.48 2.33
CA PRO A 199 -17.05 -10.55 2.25
C PRO A 199 -17.67 -11.08 3.55
N GLY A 200 -18.70 -10.39 4.03
CA GLY A 200 -19.41 -10.76 5.25
C GLY A 200 -18.66 -10.44 6.55
N SER A 201 -17.65 -9.57 6.49
CA SER A 201 -16.89 -9.14 7.67
C SER A 201 -17.62 -8.11 8.53
N MET A 202 -18.66 -7.47 8.01
CA MET A 202 -19.36 -6.35 8.67
C MET A 202 -20.84 -6.63 8.90
N ALA A 203 -21.30 -6.32 10.11
CA ALA A 203 -22.71 -6.44 10.49
C ALA A 203 -23.58 -5.41 9.77
N ARG A 204 -24.73 -5.84 9.24
CA ARG A 204 -25.68 -5.04 8.44
C ARG A 204 -27.14 -5.34 8.74
N ALA A 205 -27.52 -5.20 10.01
CA ALA A 205 -28.91 -5.43 10.45
C ALA A 205 -29.95 -4.53 9.74
N ASP A 206 -29.51 -3.37 9.23
CA ASP A 206 -30.31 -2.44 8.44
C ASP A 206 -30.84 -3.05 7.13
N LEU A 207 -30.21 -4.12 6.63
CA LEU A 207 -30.59 -4.79 5.38
C LEU A 207 -31.70 -5.84 5.52
N SER A 208 -32.26 -6.04 6.73
CA SER A 208 -33.29 -7.06 6.99
C SER A 208 -34.52 -6.97 6.07
N ALA A 209 -34.85 -5.78 5.55
CA ALA A 209 -35.93 -5.58 4.59
C ALA A 209 -35.72 -6.29 3.24
N TYR A 210 -34.47 -6.65 2.89
CA TYR A 210 -34.13 -7.37 1.67
C TYR A 210 -34.29 -8.90 1.79
N ALA A 211 -34.45 -9.43 3.00
CA ALA A 211 -34.57 -10.86 3.28
C ALA A 211 -35.66 -11.61 2.49
N PRO A 212 -36.80 -11.01 2.10
CA PRO A 212 -37.79 -11.69 1.26
C PRO A 212 -37.30 -12.00 -0.17
N ARG A 213 -36.29 -11.27 -0.68
CA ARG A 213 -35.77 -11.40 -2.06
C ARG A 213 -34.38 -12.03 -2.12
N TYR A 214 -33.57 -11.83 -1.08
CA TYR A 214 -32.17 -12.23 -1.07
C TYR A 214 -31.81 -12.94 0.24
N ARG A 215 -30.69 -13.67 0.22
CA ARG A 215 -30.16 -14.32 1.41
C ARG A 215 -29.54 -13.29 2.34
N PHE A 216 -30.29 -12.90 3.36
CA PHE A 216 -29.84 -12.04 4.45
C PHE A 216 -29.24 -12.88 5.58
N SER A 217 -28.02 -12.55 6.00
CA SER A 217 -27.32 -13.21 7.12
C SER A 217 -27.13 -12.29 8.34
N GLY A 218 -27.30 -10.98 8.17
CA GLY A 218 -26.96 -9.98 9.17
C GLY A 218 -25.49 -9.59 9.17
N HIS A 219 -24.62 -10.34 8.47
CA HIS A 219 -23.22 -10.04 8.22
C HIS A 219 -22.99 -10.01 6.71
N ASP A 220 -23.68 -9.09 6.05
CA ASP A 220 -23.71 -8.99 4.59
C ASP A 220 -22.85 -7.83 4.07
N GLY A 221 -22.21 -7.09 4.98
CA GLY A 221 -21.25 -6.05 4.65
C GLY A 221 -19.89 -6.62 4.28
N TYR A 222 -19.19 -5.94 3.38
CA TYR A 222 -17.83 -6.27 3.00
C TYR A 222 -16.94 -5.04 3.10
N CYS A 223 -15.65 -5.29 3.32
CA CYS A 223 -14.59 -4.30 3.15
C CYS A 223 -13.47 -4.89 2.31
N GLY A 224 -12.65 -4.05 1.69
CA GLY A 224 -11.43 -4.51 1.04
C GLY A 224 -10.39 -3.42 0.90
N GLY A 225 -9.14 -3.82 0.87
CA GLY A 225 -7.99 -2.93 0.72
C GLY A 225 -7.11 -3.34 -0.46
N TRP A 226 -6.41 -2.37 -1.03
CA TRP A 226 -5.38 -2.61 -2.05
C TRP A 226 -4.32 -1.53 -2.03
N ARG A 227 -3.21 -1.81 -2.72
CA ARG A 227 -2.16 -0.86 -3.01
C ARG A 227 -1.69 -1.05 -4.45
N PHE A 228 -1.64 0.03 -5.22
CA PHE A 228 -0.92 0.05 -6.49
C PHE A 228 0.60 0.06 -6.24
N PRO A 229 1.39 -0.64 -7.07
CA PRO A 229 2.85 -0.68 -6.93
C PRO A 229 3.49 0.70 -7.12
N SER A 230 2.88 1.54 -7.96
CA SER A 230 3.27 2.92 -8.25
C SER A 230 2.06 3.86 -8.09
N PRO A 231 2.29 5.16 -7.82
CA PRO A 231 1.22 6.16 -7.83
C PRO A 231 0.45 6.12 -9.16
N PRO A 232 -0.89 6.05 -9.13
CA PRO A 232 -1.69 6.04 -10.34
C PRO A 232 -1.56 7.35 -11.10
N SER A 233 -1.36 7.24 -12.41
CA SER A 233 -1.22 8.33 -13.37
C SER A 233 -2.57 8.86 -13.88
N GLY A 234 -3.65 8.10 -13.70
CA GLY A 234 -4.96 8.38 -14.28
C GLY A 234 -6.15 7.96 -13.42
N ALA A 235 -7.33 7.93 -14.05
CA ALA A 235 -8.56 7.57 -13.38
C ALA A 235 -8.60 6.07 -13.06
N ALA A 236 -8.76 5.74 -11.77
CA ALA A 236 -8.86 4.37 -11.30
C ALA A 236 -10.33 3.90 -11.17
N ARG A 237 -10.55 2.61 -11.37
CA ARG A 237 -11.85 1.94 -11.26
C ARG A 237 -11.72 0.66 -10.44
N LEU A 238 -12.77 0.32 -9.71
CA LEU A 238 -12.91 -0.96 -9.04
C LEU A 238 -13.83 -1.86 -9.87
N LEU A 239 -13.38 -3.09 -10.16
CA LEU A 239 -14.21 -4.15 -10.73
C LEU A 239 -14.60 -5.14 -9.64
N LEU A 240 -15.89 -5.21 -9.30
CA LEU A 240 -16.47 -6.19 -8.39
C LEU A 240 -17.07 -7.36 -9.17
N MET A 241 -16.46 -8.54 -9.05
CA MET A 241 -16.84 -9.76 -9.74
C MET A 241 -17.89 -10.54 -8.96
N VAL A 242 -19.15 -10.39 -9.37
CA VAL A 242 -20.31 -10.99 -8.71
C VAL A 242 -20.32 -12.52 -8.94
N PRO A 243 -20.48 -13.35 -7.90
CA PRO A 243 -20.64 -14.80 -8.05
C PRO A 243 -21.82 -15.19 -8.95
N GLY A 244 -21.58 -16.07 -9.92
CA GLY A 244 -22.61 -16.52 -10.88
C GLY A 244 -23.01 -15.50 -11.95
N GLU A 245 -22.26 -14.40 -12.06
CA GLU A 245 -22.30 -13.53 -13.25
C GLU A 245 -21.29 -14.08 -14.27
N ASP A 246 -21.81 -14.85 -15.22
CA ASP A 246 -21.00 -15.53 -16.22
C ASP A 246 -20.73 -14.66 -17.46
N PHE A 247 -21.56 -13.65 -17.71
CA PHE A 247 -21.65 -13.02 -19.04
C PHE A 247 -21.13 -11.60 -19.11
N LEU A 248 -20.79 -11.03 -17.95
CA LEU A 248 -20.22 -9.70 -17.80
C LEU A 248 -19.03 -9.79 -16.85
N PRO A 249 -18.02 -8.92 -16.97
CA PRO A 249 -16.86 -8.95 -16.10
C PRO A 249 -17.21 -8.68 -14.63
N GLY A 250 -18.33 -8.00 -14.37
CA GLY A 250 -18.77 -7.60 -13.04
C GLY A 250 -19.21 -6.14 -12.99
N VAL A 251 -19.36 -5.60 -11.79
CA VAL A 251 -19.79 -4.21 -11.56
C VAL A 251 -18.55 -3.31 -11.54
N LEU A 252 -18.48 -2.36 -12.47
CA LEU A 252 -17.43 -1.33 -12.52
C LEU A 252 -17.87 -0.09 -11.74
N VAL A 253 -16.96 0.44 -10.92
CA VAL A 253 -17.21 1.60 -10.06
C VAL A 253 -16.02 2.56 -10.15
N PRO A 254 -16.22 3.87 -10.34
CA PRO A 254 -15.12 4.83 -10.25
C PRO A 254 -14.57 4.87 -8.82
N ILE A 255 -13.26 5.05 -8.68
CA ILE A 255 -12.60 5.25 -7.39
C ILE A 255 -12.43 6.75 -7.16
N GLU A 256 -12.82 7.23 -5.98
CA GLU A 256 -12.63 8.63 -5.59
C GLU A 256 -11.22 8.84 -5.02
N THR A 257 -10.47 9.81 -5.55
CA THR A 257 -9.17 10.19 -4.99
C THR A 257 -9.35 11.17 -3.83
N VAL A 258 -8.84 10.82 -2.65
CA VAL A 258 -8.98 11.59 -1.40
C VAL A 258 -7.63 11.79 -0.70
N PRO A 259 -7.50 12.79 0.19
CA PRO A 259 -6.36 12.90 1.10
C PRO A 259 -6.12 11.64 1.93
N ALA A 260 -4.87 11.36 2.28
CA ALA A 260 -4.51 10.16 3.04
C ALA A 260 -5.18 10.11 4.44
N ALA A 261 -5.32 11.26 5.09
CA ALA A 261 -6.02 11.38 6.38
C ALA A 261 -7.50 10.98 6.28
N ASP A 262 -8.19 11.38 5.21
CA ASP A 262 -9.60 11.05 4.98
C ASP A 262 -9.77 9.54 4.75
N LEU A 263 -8.86 8.93 3.98
CA LEU A 263 -8.85 7.48 3.79
C LEU A 263 -8.57 6.74 5.10
N ALA A 264 -7.60 7.19 5.91
CA ALA A 264 -7.30 6.58 7.21
C ALA A 264 -8.48 6.71 8.19
N GLN A 265 -9.15 7.86 8.22
CA GLN A 265 -10.36 8.06 9.00
C GLN A 265 -11.47 7.10 8.55
N HIS A 266 -11.64 6.92 7.24
CA HIS A 266 -12.63 6.02 6.69
C HIS A 266 -12.35 4.54 7.03
N VAL A 267 -11.11 4.10 6.86
CA VAL A 267 -10.67 2.74 7.21
C VAL A 267 -10.81 2.49 8.71
N THR A 268 -10.45 3.46 9.54
CA THR A 268 -10.58 3.35 11.00
C THR A 268 -12.05 3.29 11.43
N LEU A 269 -12.95 4.00 10.75
CA LEU A 269 -14.38 3.85 10.99
C LEU A 269 -14.88 2.46 10.57
N ALA A 270 -14.38 1.92 9.47
CA ALA A 270 -14.76 0.60 8.97
C ALA A 270 -14.33 -0.52 9.91
N THR A 271 -13.12 -0.44 10.48
CA THR A 271 -12.60 -1.46 11.41
C THR A 271 -13.42 -1.57 12.68
N LEU A 272 -14.12 -0.51 13.12
CA LEU A 272 -15.07 -0.58 14.23
C LEU A 272 -16.29 -1.47 13.93
N GLY A 273 -16.62 -1.65 12.64
CA GLY A 273 -17.71 -2.52 12.19
C GLY A 273 -17.28 -3.95 11.84
N ILE A 274 -15.99 -4.28 11.98
CA ILE A 274 -15.43 -5.62 11.77
C ILE A 274 -15.23 -6.27 13.13
N ASP A 275 -15.84 -7.42 13.39
CA ASP A 275 -15.74 -8.08 14.70
C ASP A 275 -14.39 -8.79 14.91
N ASP A 276 -13.85 -9.41 13.86
CA ASP A 276 -12.58 -10.15 13.92
C ASP A 276 -11.37 -9.20 13.83
N ILE A 277 -10.49 -9.24 14.84
CA ILE A 277 -9.26 -8.45 14.90
C ILE A 277 -8.33 -8.82 13.72
N SER A 278 -8.25 -10.10 13.34
CA SER A 278 -7.42 -10.54 12.22
C SER A 278 -7.87 -9.91 10.90
N ASP A 279 -9.17 -9.73 10.71
CA ASP A 279 -9.73 -9.09 9.52
C ASP A 279 -9.47 -7.57 9.50
N ARG A 280 -9.45 -6.91 10.66
CA ARG A 280 -9.05 -5.49 10.77
C ARG A 280 -7.59 -5.29 10.33
N ASP A 281 -6.70 -6.14 10.81
CA ASP A 281 -5.28 -6.09 10.45
C ASP A 281 -5.05 -6.46 8.99
N ARG A 282 -5.79 -7.45 8.48
CA ARG A 282 -5.77 -7.84 7.07
C ARG A 282 -6.20 -6.70 6.15
N LEU A 283 -7.28 -6.00 6.47
CA LEU A 283 -7.73 -4.80 5.73
C LEU A 283 -6.61 -3.76 5.67
N ARG A 284 -5.98 -3.45 6.81
CA ARG A 284 -4.91 -2.45 6.85
C ARG A 284 -3.67 -2.92 6.07
N ARG A 285 -3.23 -4.16 6.25
CA ARG A 285 -2.07 -4.76 5.57
C ARG A 285 -2.22 -4.74 4.05
N ALA A 286 -3.44 -4.93 3.54
CA ALA A 286 -3.72 -4.89 2.11
C ALA A 286 -3.45 -3.51 1.45
N MET A 287 -3.37 -2.44 2.23
CA MET A 287 -3.07 -1.07 1.78
C MET A 287 -1.60 -0.69 1.91
N LEU A 288 -0.77 -1.58 2.46
CA LEU A 288 0.62 -1.31 2.81
C LEU A 288 1.57 -2.03 1.83
N PRO A 289 2.80 -1.52 1.66
CA PRO A 289 3.82 -2.26 0.91
C PRO A 289 4.14 -3.59 1.61
N HIS A 290 4.55 -4.60 0.84
CA HIS A 290 4.95 -5.90 1.38
C HIS A 290 6.17 -5.83 2.29
N MET A 291 7.09 -4.92 1.99
CA MET A 291 8.30 -4.68 2.79
C MET A 291 8.67 -3.20 2.76
N LEU A 292 9.37 -2.76 3.80
CA LEU A 292 10.02 -1.44 3.83
C LEU A 292 11.48 -1.60 3.42
N SER A 293 11.87 -0.98 2.31
CA SER A 293 13.27 -0.90 1.91
C SER A 293 13.99 0.09 2.81
N MET A 294 15.11 -0.33 3.42
CA MET A 294 15.97 0.57 4.18
C MET A 294 16.70 1.54 3.24
N PRO A 295 16.58 2.87 3.43
CA PRO A 295 17.30 3.86 2.65
C PRO A 295 18.80 3.60 2.68
N ARG A 296 19.47 3.69 1.53
CA ARG A 296 20.91 3.47 1.42
C ARG A 296 21.68 4.79 1.52
N PRO A 297 22.93 4.77 2.02
CA PRO A 297 23.83 5.93 1.92
C PRO A 297 23.99 6.34 0.46
N THR A 298 23.93 7.65 0.21
CA THR A 298 24.27 8.20 -1.10
C THR A 298 25.67 8.78 -1.01
N GLU A 299 26.55 8.42 -1.95
CA GLU A 299 27.82 9.12 -2.09
C GLU A 299 27.51 10.52 -2.63
N THR A 300 27.69 11.54 -1.80
CA THR A 300 27.65 12.94 -2.23
C THR A 300 29.07 13.41 -2.47
N GLU A 301 29.30 14.15 -3.56
CA GLU A 301 30.55 14.86 -3.78
C GLU A 301 30.81 15.81 -2.60
N ASP A 302 32.09 15.96 -2.19
CA ASP A 302 32.52 16.92 -1.18
C ASP A 302 32.16 18.34 -1.64
N ASP A 303 30.95 18.78 -1.31
CA ASP A 303 30.50 20.13 -1.64
C ASP A 303 31.23 21.14 -0.76
N LYS A 304 31.55 22.28 -1.37
CA LYS A 304 32.19 23.41 -0.67
C LYS A 304 31.38 23.79 0.56
N PRO A 305 32.02 24.21 1.67
CA PRO A 305 31.29 24.70 2.82
C PRO A 305 30.44 25.91 2.41
N GLY A 306 29.11 25.75 2.46
CA GLY A 306 28.17 26.82 2.17
C GLY A 306 28.03 27.84 3.30
N ASP A 307 27.10 28.76 3.13
CA ASP A 307 26.95 29.96 3.97
C ASP A 307 26.37 29.69 5.37
N GLY A 308 26.11 28.42 5.70
CA GLY A 308 25.51 27.97 6.95
C GLY A 308 23.98 27.97 6.93
N GLU A 309 23.36 27.96 5.75
CA GLU A 309 21.90 28.01 5.62
C GLU A 309 21.25 26.72 6.15
N THR A 310 20.18 26.87 6.90
CA THR A 310 19.45 25.78 7.53
C THR A 310 18.00 25.78 7.10
N LEU A 311 17.52 24.68 6.54
CA LEU A 311 16.09 24.42 6.44
C LEU A 311 15.62 23.65 7.68
N LEU A 312 14.74 24.27 8.46
CA LEU A 312 14.05 23.63 9.57
C LEU A 312 12.69 23.13 9.08
N ILE A 313 12.53 21.81 9.04
CA ILE A 313 11.24 21.14 8.84
C ILE A 313 10.66 20.89 10.24
N LEU A 314 9.61 21.63 10.58
CA LEU A 314 9.07 21.65 11.92
C LEU A 314 7.68 21.01 11.97
N ASP A 315 7.56 19.90 12.69
CA ASP A 315 6.26 19.41 13.13
C ASP A 315 5.84 20.15 14.40
N HIS A 316 4.97 21.14 14.27
CA HIS A 316 4.64 22.02 15.39
C HIS A 316 3.57 21.44 16.31
N ASP A 317 3.98 20.62 17.27
CA ASP A 317 3.06 19.89 18.16
C ASP A 317 2.64 20.64 19.45
N LEU A 318 2.88 21.95 19.50
CA LEU A 318 2.52 22.85 20.62
C LEU A 318 1.37 23.79 20.22
N ALA A 319 0.93 24.63 21.15
CA ALA A 319 -0.04 25.67 20.83
C ALA A 319 0.58 26.67 19.83
N ASP A 320 -0.19 27.11 18.84
CA ASP A 320 0.30 27.96 17.74
C ASP A 320 1.07 29.22 18.21
N GLY A 321 0.74 29.76 19.40
CA GLY A 321 1.44 30.90 19.99
C GLY A 321 2.86 30.59 20.48
N ASP A 322 3.12 29.34 20.87
CA ASP A 322 4.41 28.89 21.41
C ASP A 322 5.47 28.75 20.31
N LEU A 323 5.06 28.73 19.03
CA LEU A 323 5.98 28.67 17.89
C LEU A 323 7.04 29.79 17.96
N ARG A 324 6.66 30.98 18.42
CA ARG A 324 7.61 32.10 18.56
C ARG A 324 8.73 31.76 19.52
N ASP A 325 8.40 31.16 20.66
CA ASP A 325 9.38 30.82 21.69
C ASP A 325 10.28 29.67 21.25
N VAL A 326 9.74 28.68 20.53
CA VAL A 326 10.53 27.62 19.89
C VAL A 326 11.56 28.22 18.94
N LEU A 327 11.13 29.06 18.01
CA LEU A 327 12.02 29.69 17.01
C LEU A 327 13.05 30.63 17.66
N ARG A 328 12.64 31.40 18.68
CA ARG A 328 13.55 32.27 19.43
C ARG A 328 14.64 31.49 20.16
N ARG A 329 14.32 30.30 20.69
CA ARG A 329 15.29 29.43 21.36
C ARG A 329 16.34 28.89 20.38
N ILE A 330 15.95 28.68 19.12
CA ILE A 330 16.84 28.20 18.04
C ILE A 330 17.80 29.30 17.58
N GLY A 331 17.33 30.55 17.46
CA GLY A 331 18.08 31.69 16.92
C GLY A 331 19.55 31.80 17.33
N PRO A 332 19.89 31.75 18.64
CA PRO A 332 21.28 31.85 19.13
C PRO A 332 22.23 30.74 18.67
N HIS A 333 21.71 29.63 18.15
CA HIS A 333 22.49 28.46 17.75
C HIS A 333 22.67 28.34 16.23
N LEU A 334 22.03 29.21 15.46
CA LEU A 334 22.07 29.16 14.00
C LEU A 334 23.44 29.58 13.45
N PRO A 335 24.06 28.80 12.55
CA PRO A 335 25.30 29.18 11.90
C PRO A 335 25.10 30.17 10.74
N GLY A 336 23.88 30.30 10.23
CA GLY A 336 23.48 31.15 9.11
C GLY A 336 21.97 31.34 9.08
N ARG A 337 21.41 31.71 7.92
CA ARG A 337 19.97 31.97 7.74
C ARG A 337 19.12 30.72 8.00
N LEU A 338 17.91 30.92 8.53
CA LEU A 338 16.93 29.87 8.80
C LEU A 338 15.74 29.97 7.84
N SER A 339 15.60 28.97 6.98
CA SER A 339 14.40 28.73 6.18
C SER A 339 13.49 27.76 6.94
N LEU A 340 12.19 28.09 7.07
CA LEU A 340 11.22 27.30 7.83
C LEU A 340 10.22 26.64 6.88
N GLN A 341 10.10 25.31 6.97
CA GLN A 341 8.96 24.56 6.46
C GLN A 341 8.13 24.08 7.65
N LEU A 342 6.88 24.52 7.70
CA LEU A 342 5.98 24.18 8.81
C LEU A 342 5.02 23.07 8.40
N LEU A 343 5.03 21.94 9.12
CA LEU A 343 4.13 20.82 8.87
C LEU A 343 2.73 21.12 9.43
N ARG A 344 1.96 21.85 8.62
CA ARG A 344 0.61 22.32 8.89
C ARG A 344 -0.21 22.30 7.60
N PRO A 345 -1.53 22.05 7.67
CA PRO A 345 -2.38 22.10 6.48
C PRO A 345 -2.58 23.54 5.96
N ARG A 346 -2.45 24.53 6.84
CA ARG A 346 -2.62 25.95 6.50
C ARG A 346 -1.90 26.85 7.48
N LEU A 347 -1.52 28.04 7.02
CA LEU A 347 -0.95 29.09 7.86
C LEU A 347 -2.05 29.89 8.55
N THR A 348 -2.15 29.80 9.87
CA THR A 348 -3.08 30.60 10.67
C THR A 348 -2.50 31.99 10.96
N GLY A 349 -3.35 32.96 11.29
CA GLY A 349 -2.89 34.29 11.69
C GLY A 349 -2.01 34.27 12.95
N VAL A 350 -2.26 33.33 13.88
CA VAL A 350 -1.45 33.15 15.09
C VAL A 350 -0.05 32.66 14.72
N LEU A 351 0.05 31.62 13.88
CA LEU A 351 1.32 31.09 13.39
C LEU A 351 2.11 32.17 12.62
N GLN A 352 1.46 32.89 11.71
CA GLN A 352 2.10 33.98 10.97
C GLN A 352 2.66 35.07 11.90
N ASN A 353 1.90 35.45 12.93
CA ASN A 353 2.36 36.44 13.92
C ASN A 353 3.53 35.92 14.76
N ALA A 354 3.50 34.64 15.13
CA ALA A 354 4.59 34.00 15.86
C ALA A 354 5.89 33.98 15.03
N ILE A 355 5.81 33.61 13.76
CA ILE A 355 6.93 33.60 12.80
C ILE A 355 7.48 35.02 12.60
N ASN A 356 6.60 36.00 12.32
CA ASN A 356 7.00 37.40 12.14
C ASN A 356 7.63 37.99 13.40
N GLY A 357 7.14 37.60 14.58
CA GLY A 357 7.71 37.97 15.87
C GLY A 357 9.12 37.41 16.03
N ALA A 358 9.32 36.12 15.78
CA ALA A 358 10.62 35.47 15.84
C ALA A 358 11.61 36.05 14.81
N ALA A 359 11.15 36.35 13.59
CA ALA A 359 12.00 36.91 12.52
C ALA A 359 12.58 38.29 12.88
N ARG A 360 11.92 39.07 13.74
CA ARG A 360 12.46 40.34 14.26
C ARG A 360 13.53 40.16 15.32
N GLU A 361 13.59 38.99 15.95
CA GLU A 361 14.49 38.69 17.07
C GLU A 361 15.71 37.84 16.66
N ILE A 362 15.58 37.03 15.60
CA ILE A 362 16.65 36.17 15.11
C ILE A 362 17.60 36.98 14.21
N SER A 363 18.80 37.26 14.70
CA SER A 363 19.81 38.05 13.98
C SER A 363 20.30 37.40 12.69
N ALA A 364 20.25 36.07 12.60
CA ALA A 364 20.68 35.31 11.43
C ALA A 364 19.69 35.42 10.24
N GLY A 365 18.48 35.92 10.49
CA GLY A 365 17.37 35.90 9.55
C GLY A 365 16.52 34.63 9.66
N LEU A 366 15.21 34.80 9.51
CA LEU A 366 14.22 33.73 9.44
C LEU A 366 13.23 34.04 8.31
N ASP A 367 13.01 33.08 7.44
CA ASP A 367 11.98 33.14 6.41
C ASP A 367 11.12 31.87 6.39
N LEU A 368 9.82 32.07 6.17
CA LEU A 368 8.89 30.98 5.95
C LEU A 368 8.96 30.58 4.48
N GLN A 369 9.44 29.36 4.22
CA GLN A 369 9.52 28.80 2.88
C GLN A 369 8.21 28.14 2.46
N GLU A 370 7.63 27.30 3.33
CA GLU A 370 6.44 26.51 2.98
C GLU A 370 5.59 26.16 4.19
N VAL A 371 4.28 25.98 3.96
CA VAL A 371 3.33 25.40 4.92
C VAL A 371 2.57 24.29 4.22
N SER A 372 2.91 23.06 4.54
CA SER A 372 2.36 21.85 3.91
C SER A 372 2.49 20.68 4.87
N LEU A 373 1.60 19.69 4.79
CA LEU A 373 1.75 18.44 5.54
C LEU A 373 2.83 17.52 4.95
N ASN A 374 3.26 17.77 3.71
CA ASN A 374 4.27 17.00 3.02
C ASN A 374 5.61 17.76 2.97
N ILE A 375 6.71 17.02 2.94
CA ILE A 375 8.05 17.58 2.73
C ILE A 375 8.31 17.71 1.23
N ALA A 376 8.45 18.94 0.75
CA ALA A 376 8.83 19.22 -0.62
C ALA A 376 10.34 19.46 -0.73
N ARG A 377 10.92 19.09 -1.87
CA ARG A 377 12.31 19.43 -2.17
C ARG A 377 12.40 20.94 -2.51
N PRO A 378 13.29 21.70 -1.85
CA PRO A 378 13.43 23.12 -2.10
C PRO A 378 14.06 23.38 -3.49
N GLU A 379 13.70 24.50 -4.10
CA GLU A 379 14.29 24.94 -5.40
C GLU A 379 15.78 25.21 -5.28
N VAL A 380 16.19 25.86 -4.18
CA VAL A 380 17.58 26.10 -3.81
C VAL A 380 17.91 25.23 -2.61
N MET A 381 18.93 24.39 -2.75
CA MET A 381 19.31 23.45 -1.70
C MET A 381 20.03 24.20 -0.57
N PRO A 382 19.54 24.13 0.69
CA PRO A 382 20.26 24.68 1.84
C PRO A 382 21.47 23.80 2.16
N ASP A 383 22.36 24.25 3.04
CA ASP A 383 23.51 23.42 3.44
C ASP A 383 23.08 22.24 4.30
N ARG A 384 22.09 22.46 5.16
CA ARG A 384 21.56 21.44 6.07
C ARG A 384 20.05 21.45 6.14
N VAL A 385 19.53 20.30 6.55
CA VAL A 385 18.15 20.12 6.98
C VAL A 385 18.15 19.71 8.45
N VAL A 386 17.28 20.33 9.24
CA VAL A 386 16.92 19.89 10.58
C VAL A 386 15.44 19.54 10.60
N PHE A 387 15.12 18.33 11.03
CA PHE A 387 13.76 17.93 11.35
C PHE A 387 13.61 17.71 12.86
N ALA A 388 12.51 18.19 13.43
CA ALA A 388 12.08 17.84 14.78
C ALA A 388 10.62 18.25 15.02
N ARG A 389 10.04 17.71 16.09
CA ARG A 389 8.84 18.31 16.70
C ARG A 389 9.18 19.57 17.48
N SER A 390 8.22 20.47 17.64
CA SER A 390 8.40 21.68 18.46
C SER A 390 8.64 21.37 19.94
N SER A 391 7.91 20.42 20.51
CA SER A 391 8.11 19.92 21.87
C SER A 391 9.55 19.43 22.09
N VAL A 392 10.11 18.74 21.10
CA VAL A 392 11.49 18.26 21.07
C VAL A 392 12.48 19.43 21.10
N LEU A 393 12.36 20.39 20.18
CA LEU A 393 13.26 21.55 20.14
C LEU A 393 13.09 22.47 21.35
N PHE A 394 11.93 22.44 22.01
CA PHE A 394 11.70 23.21 23.22
C PHE A 394 12.42 22.64 24.46
N GLN A 395 12.76 21.35 24.46
CA GLN A 395 13.39 20.68 25.60
C GLN A 395 14.85 20.25 25.37
N PHE A 396 15.29 20.05 24.12
CA PHE A 396 16.66 19.58 23.84
C PHE A 396 17.72 20.67 24.06
N ASP A 397 18.97 20.26 24.26
CA ASP A 397 20.11 21.15 24.00
C ASP A 397 20.26 21.31 22.48
N LEU A 398 20.08 22.54 22.01
CA LEU A 398 20.04 22.87 20.59
C LEU A 398 21.43 23.05 19.99
N LYS A 399 22.46 23.28 20.82
CA LYS A 399 23.82 23.50 20.34
C LYS A 399 24.36 22.36 19.46
N PRO A 400 24.25 21.07 19.83
CA PRO A 400 24.72 19.98 18.97
C PRO A 400 23.86 19.80 17.70
N ILE A 401 22.58 20.15 17.75
CA ILE A 401 21.64 20.00 16.63
C ILE A 401 21.97 21.00 15.52
N PHE A 402 22.27 22.26 15.88
CA PHE A 402 22.55 23.33 14.92
C PHE A 402 24.05 23.63 14.74
N ALA A 403 24.95 22.74 15.21
CA ALA A 403 26.40 22.95 15.13
C ALA A 403 26.90 23.08 13.67
N ARG A 404 27.76 24.07 13.39
CA ARG A 404 28.16 24.51 12.03
C ARG A 404 28.71 23.39 11.12
N GLU A 405 29.31 22.35 11.66
CA GLU A 405 29.89 21.24 10.88
C GLU A 405 29.08 19.95 11.04
N PRO A 406 27.98 19.70 10.30
CA PRO A 406 27.44 18.35 10.17
C PRO A 406 28.24 17.63 9.07
N VAL A 407 29.46 17.16 9.37
CA VAL A 407 30.20 16.30 8.43
C VAL A 407 29.46 14.96 8.25
N CYS A 408 28.60 14.60 9.21
CA CYS A 408 27.70 13.46 9.12
C CYS A 408 26.31 13.81 9.66
N ALA A 409 25.34 12.92 9.43
CA ALA A 409 24.02 13.03 10.01
C ALA A 409 24.09 12.91 11.54
N ARG A 410 23.19 13.60 12.25
CA ARG A 410 23.04 13.54 13.71
C ARG A 410 21.61 13.21 14.05
N VAL A 411 21.45 12.20 14.90
CA VAL A 411 20.17 11.83 15.49
C VAL A 411 20.26 12.06 16.98
N THR A 412 19.51 13.04 17.48
CA THR A 412 19.37 13.29 18.91
C THR A 412 18.06 12.68 19.38
N LEU A 413 18.11 11.77 20.35
CA LEU A 413 16.93 11.09 20.88
C LEU A 413 16.61 11.54 22.29
N LEU A 414 15.31 11.62 22.58
CA LEU A 414 14.83 11.64 23.95
C LEU A 414 14.68 10.21 24.47
N ASP A 415 15.60 9.80 25.34
CA ASP A 415 15.48 8.54 26.06
C ASP A 415 15.35 8.81 27.57
N PRO A 416 14.13 8.82 28.12
CA PRO A 416 13.93 9.09 29.55
C PRO A 416 14.37 7.90 30.44
N ILE A 417 14.39 6.68 29.91
CA ILE A 417 14.75 5.46 30.67
C ILE A 417 16.28 5.32 30.73
N GLY A 418 16.99 5.75 29.70
CA GLY A 418 18.44 5.88 29.69
C GLY A 418 19.22 4.57 29.63
N THR A 419 18.58 3.49 29.19
CA THR A 419 19.30 2.23 28.94
C THR A 419 20.19 2.37 27.71
N VAL A 420 21.49 2.53 27.94
CA VAL A 420 22.52 2.39 26.90
C VAL A 420 22.50 0.94 26.43
N LEU A 421 21.93 0.72 25.24
CA LEU A 421 21.97 -0.59 24.61
C LEU A 421 23.34 -0.83 23.98
N ALA A 422 23.84 -2.05 24.09
CA ALA A 422 25.23 -2.41 23.77
C ALA A 422 25.56 -2.37 22.27
N THR A 423 24.56 -2.44 21.39
CA THR A 423 24.75 -2.50 19.93
C THR A 423 23.90 -1.45 19.22
N ARG A 424 24.37 -1.02 18.03
CA ARG A 424 23.61 -0.11 17.15
C ARG A 424 22.26 -0.69 16.75
N THR A 425 22.22 -2.01 16.49
CA THR A 425 20.98 -2.74 16.20
C THR A 425 19.96 -2.59 17.32
N ALA A 426 20.37 -2.85 18.56
CA ALA A 426 19.47 -2.73 19.70
C ALA A 426 19.01 -1.27 19.92
N GLN A 427 19.88 -0.29 19.70
CA GLN A 427 19.53 1.14 19.78
C GLN A 427 18.49 1.54 18.73
N ALA A 428 18.67 1.10 17.48
CA ALA A 428 17.75 1.36 16.39
C ALA A 428 16.39 0.65 16.57
N GLU A 429 16.40 -0.64 16.93
CA GLU A 429 15.18 -1.39 17.26
C GLU A 429 14.38 -0.72 18.37
N ARG A 430 15.07 -0.21 19.39
CA ARG A 430 14.43 0.51 20.48
C ARG A 430 13.87 1.86 20.04
N PHE A 431 14.61 2.61 19.24
CA PHE A 431 14.15 3.87 18.66
C PHE A 431 12.85 3.69 17.85
N ALA A 432 12.78 2.61 17.07
CA ALA A 432 11.59 2.23 16.31
C ALA A 432 10.43 1.80 17.22
N ARG A 433 10.67 0.83 18.10
CA ARG A 433 9.64 0.22 18.96
C ARG A 433 9.05 1.18 19.99
N ASP A 434 9.89 1.97 20.67
CA ASP A 434 9.46 2.84 21.77
C ASP A 434 8.99 4.23 21.26
N LEU A 435 8.98 4.46 19.94
CA LEU A 435 8.58 5.73 19.31
C LEU A 435 9.25 6.97 19.93
N LEU A 436 10.54 6.85 20.27
CA LEU A 436 11.25 7.90 20.99
C LEU A 436 11.22 9.23 20.21
N PRO A 437 10.90 10.37 20.85
CA PRO A 437 10.99 11.69 20.21
C PRO A 437 12.42 11.99 19.77
N PHE A 438 12.60 12.61 18.61
CA PHE A 438 13.91 12.84 18.03
C PHE A 438 14.04 14.15 17.27
N ALA A 439 15.29 14.57 17.09
CA ALA A 439 15.71 15.56 16.12
C ALA A 439 16.73 14.93 15.17
N LEU A 440 16.57 15.17 13.87
CA LEU A 440 17.50 14.77 12.82
C LEU A 440 18.13 16.01 12.22
N SER A 441 19.46 16.08 12.17
CA SER A 441 20.21 17.13 11.47
C SER A 441 21.19 16.49 10.50
N MET A 442 21.16 16.85 9.23
CA MET A 442 22.07 16.28 8.23
C MET A 442 22.25 17.19 7.01
N PRO A 443 23.26 16.95 6.15
CA PRO A 443 23.41 17.68 4.89
C PRO A 443 22.16 17.56 4.01
N ALA A 444 21.73 18.66 3.41
CA ALA A 444 20.43 18.71 2.72
C ALA A 444 20.39 17.83 1.46
N ALA A 445 21.47 17.83 0.67
CA ALA A 445 21.55 16.99 -0.52
C ALA A 445 21.37 15.51 -0.18
N GLN A 446 22.03 15.04 0.87
CA GLN A 446 21.89 13.68 1.38
C GLN A 446 20.48 13.44 1.93
N PHE A 447 19.91 14.39 2.68
CA PHE A 447 18.55 14.29 3.25
C PHE A 447 17.51 14.00 2.16
N PHE A 448 17.44 14.84 1.13
CA PHE A 448 16.41 14.69 0.09
C PHE A 448 16.67 13.47 -0.81
N ALA A 449 17.94 13.12 -1.07
CA ALA A 449 18.29 11.91 -1.83
C ALA A 449 17.86 10.62 -1.11
N GLN A 450 17.99 10.58 0.22
CA GLN A 450 17.60 9.41 1.01
C GLN A 450 16.11 9.39 1.36
N LEU A 451 15.50 10.54 1.64
CA LEU A 451 14.05 10.64 1.87
C LEU A 451 13.25 10.20 0.64
N GLY A 452 13.76 10.49 -0.56
CA GLY A 452 13.17 9.99 -1.82
C GLY A 452 13.18 8.47 -1.99
N GLN A 453 13.96 7.73 -1.19
CA GLN A 453 13.95 6.26 -1.15
C GLN A 453 12.90 5.71 -0.18
N VAL A 454 12.34 6.54 0.71
CA VAL A 454 11.35 6.13 1.73
C VAL A 454 9.94 6.19 1.13
N PRO A 455 9.16 5.09 1.16
CA PRO A 455 7.85 5.04 0.53
C PRO A 455 6.81 5.96 1.19
N GLU A 456 5.97 6.57 0.35
CA GLU A 456 4.85 7.44 0.75
C GLU A 456 3.60 6.60 1.12
N CYS A 457 3.71 5.84 2.21
CA CYS A 457 2.64 4.97 2.72
C CYS A 457 2.14 5.33 4.13
N PHE A 458 2.76 6.34 4.75
CA PHE A 458 2.46 6.85 6.08
C PHE A 458 1.64 8.15 6.01
N LEU A 459 0.92 8.46 7.08
CA LEU A 459 0.17 9.70 7.23
C LEU A 459 1.07 10.87 7.61
N THR A 460 2.13 10.62 8.35
CA THR A 460 3.03 11.64 8.89
C THR A 460 4.41 11.57 8.22
N GLU A 461 4.97 12.74 7.93
CA GLU A 461 6.36 12.84 7.46
C GLU A 461 7.36 12.39 8.53
N GLU A 462 7.01 12.51 9.81
CA GLU A 462 7.82 11.95 10.88
C GLU A 462 8.00 10.44 10.74
N ALA A 463 6.96 9.68 10.38
CA ALA A 463 7.10 8.23 10.23
C ALA A 463 8.12 7.87 9.13
N ARG A 464 8.15 8.64 8.03
CA ARG A 464 9.16 8.49 6.97
C ARG A 464 10.56 8.84 7.48
N LEU A 465 10.67 9.95 8.20
CA LEU A 465 11.93 10.43 8.76
C LEU A 465 12.47 9.55 9.89
N ARG A 466 11.59 8.86 10.61
CA ARG A 466 11.95 7.85 11.61
C ARG A 466 12.61 6.65 10.94
N LEU A 467 12.07 6.16 9.82
CA LEU A 467 12.73 5.10 9.05
C LEU A 467 14.10 5.54 8.52
N LEU A 468 14.21 6.79 8.04
CA LEU A 468 15.48 7.35 7.61
C LEU A 468 16.49 7.42 8.77
N ALA A 469 16.10 7.98 9.91
CA ALA A 469 16.96 8.11 11.09
C ALA A 469 17.42 6.75 11.62
N GLU A 470 16.52 5.76 11.64
CA GLU A 470 16.83 4.39 12.02
C GLU A 470 17.86 3.75 11.08
N ALA A 471 17.65 3.89 9.76
CA ALA A 471 18.58 3.37 8.77
C ALA A 471 19.98 3.99 8.93
N LEU A 472 20.05 5.30 9.15
CA LEU A 472 21.30 6.02 9.41
C LEU A 472 22.00 5.51 10.67
N VAL A 473 21.27 5.25 11.76
CA VAL A 473 21.82 4.70 13.01
C VAL A 473 22.33 3.26 12.81
N LEU A 474 21.53 2.40 12.16
CA LEU A 474 21.91 1.01 11.87
C LEU A 474 23.17 0.91 11.02
N GLN A 475 23.29 1.76 10.01
CA GLN A 475 24.42 1.81 9.09
C GLN A 475 25.66 2.48 9.71
N GLY A 476 25.51 3.12 10.87
CA GLY A 476 26.58 3.93 11.48
C GLY A 476 26.89 5.20 10.68
N ALA A 477 25.95 5.67 9.87
CA ALA A 477 26.04 6.90 9.07
C ALA A 477 25.55 8.14 9.83
N ALA A 478 25.07 7.97 11.07
CA ALA A 478 24.72 9.06 11.97
C ALA A 478 25.46 8.98 13.32
N GLU A 479 25.84 10.14 13.83
CA GLU A 479 26.14 10.34 15.24
C GLU A 479 24.84 10.28 16.04
N LEU A 480 24.76 9.31 16.95
CA LEU A 480 23.65 9.18 17.88
C LEU A 480 23.97 9.88 19.20
N SER A 481 23.14 10.83 19.61
CA SER A 481 23.23 11.49 20.90
C SER A 481 21.93 11.37 21.70
N ARG A 482 22.05 11.43 23.02
CA ARG A 482 20.91 11.43 23.94
C ARG A 482 20.70 12.84 24.48
N ALA A 483 19.46 13.29 24.50
CA ALA A 483 19.05 14.48 25.24
C ALA A 483 18.75 14.11 26.70
N ASP A 484 19.54 14.62 27.64
CA ASP A 484 19.27 14.51 29.06
C ASP A 484 18.25 15.59 29.47
N ILE A 485 16.98 15.21 29.66
CA ILE A 485 15.93 16.14 30.10
C ILE A 485 15.34 15.73 31.45
N TYR A 486 15.01 16.73 32.25
CA TYR A 486 14.43 16.56 33.59
C TYR A 486 12.90 16.79 33.63
N ARG A 487 12.31 17.27 32.52
CA ARG A 487 10.87 17.48 32.34
C ARG A 487 10.50 17.14 30.91
N TYR A 488 9.53 16.25 30.75
CA TYR A 488 9.03 15.83 29.45
C TYR A 488 7.83 16.66 29.03
N PHE A 489 7.93 17.27 27.85
CA PHE A 489 6.81 17.87 27.13
C PHE A 489 6.46 16.95 25.96
N GLU A 490 5.28 16.34 26.03
CA GLU A 490 4.83 15.35 25.05
C GLU A 490 4.47 15.98 23.70
N GLY A 491 3.95 17.22 23.72
CA GLY A 491 3.32 17.84 22.55
C GLY A 491 2.01 17.13 22.21
N LYS A 492 0.90 17.87 22.20
CA LYS A 492 -0.46 17.29 22.01
C LYS A 492 -1.35 18.18 21.15
N SER A 493 -0.73 19.04 20.36
CA SER A 493 -1.43 20.03 19.55
C SER A 493 -0.99 19.88 18.10
N GLY A 494 -1.77 20.42 17.16
CA GLY A 494 -1.47 20.28 15.74
C GLY A 494 -2.15 19.06 15.08
N PRO A 495 -2.02 18.95 13.75
CA PRO A 495 -2.85 18.06 12.93
C PRO A 495 -2.52 16.57 13.17
N HIS A 496 -1.27 16.23 13.45
CA HIS A 496 -0.86 14.84 13.62
C HIS A 496 -1.22 14.25 15.00
N CYS A 497 -1.60 15.11 15.95
CA CYS A 497 -2.11 14.72 17.28
C CYS A 497 -3.64 14.59 17.31
N GLU A 498 -4.32 14.75 16.18
CA GLU A 498 -5.77 14.53 16.09
C GLU A 498 -6.08 13.04 16.21
N ASN A 499 -7.03 12.70 17.09
CA ASN A 499 -7.43 11.31 17.32
C ASN A 499 -8.46 10.86 16.29
N PHE A 500 -8.26 9.66 15.76
CA PHE A 500 -9.30 8.89 15.08
C PHE A 500 -10.39 8.45 16.07
N VAL A 501 -11.48 7.91 15.50
CA VAL A 501 -12.65 7.43 16.25
C VAL A 501 -12.33 6.26 17.20
N ASP A 502 -11.22 5.56 16.99
CA ASP A 502 -10.75 4.49 17.88
C ASP A 502 -9.77 4.98 18.96
N GLY A 503 -9.51 6.29 19.02
CA GLY A 503 -8.67 6.94 20.03
C GLY A 503 -7.18 6.99 19.70
N ARG A 504 -6.73 6.44 18.57
CA ARG A 504 -5.34 6.56 18.10
C ARG A 504 -5.12 7.91 17.41
N ASP A 505 -3.96 8.51 17.56
CA ASP A 505 -3.52 9.63 16.72
C ASP A 505 -2.83 9.14 15.45
N TRP A 506 -2.39 10.06 14.59
CA TRP A 506 -1.79 9.71 13.30
C TRP A 506 -0.43 9.00 13.47
N HIS A 507 0.34 9.37 14.50
CA HIS A 507 1.61 8.73 14.80
C HIS A 507 1.42 7.28 15.27
N ALA A 508 0.44 7.02 16.13
CA ALA A 508 0.08 5.67 16.57
C ALA A 508 -0.47 4.81 15.42
N PHE A 509 -1.22 5.42 14.49
CA PHE A 509 -1.70 4.74 13.29
C PHE A 509 -0.55 4.35 12.34
N ASP A 510 0.43 5.23 12.16
CA ASP A 510 1.63 4.93 11.36
C ASP A 510 2.53 3.88 12.04
N ALA A 511 2.67 3.93 13.36
CA ALA A 511 3.39 2.92 14.13
C ALA A 511 2.76 1.52 13.96
N HIS A 512 1.43 1.44 14.05
CA HIS A 512 0.71 0.19 13.78
C HIS A 512 0.88 -0.27 12.32
N SER A 513 0.84 0.67 11.37
CA SER A 513 1.08 0.35 9.95
C SER A 513 2.47 -0.24 9.73
N ARG A 514 3.49 0.33 10.37
CA ARG A 514 4.85 -0.21 10.33
C ARG A 514 4.92 -1.63 10.92
N GLN A 515 4.33 -1.84 12.10
CA GLN A 515 4.28 -3.16 12.73
C GLN A 515 3.70 -4.22 11.77
N LEU A 516 2.58 -3.91 11.11
CA LEU A 516 1.94 -4.83 10.16
C LEU A 516 2.82 -5.18 8.94
N ILE A 517 3.68 -4.26 8.50
CA ILE A 517 4.63 -4.51 7.41
C ILE A 517 5.77 -5.41 7.87
N GLU A 518 6.30 -5.17 9.07
CA GLU A 518 7.36 -5.98 9.67
C GLU A 518 6.88 -7.42 9.92
N GLU A 519 5.66 -7.60 10.44
CA GLU A 519 5.03 -8.91 10.61
C GLU A 519 4.81 -9.67 9.30
N ALA A 520 4.54 -8.96 8.20
CA ALA A 520 4.35 -9.58 6.89
C ALA A 520 5.66 -9.97 6.21
N SER A 521 6.78 -9.38 6.63
CA SER A 521 8.12 -9.61 6.10
C SER A 521 8.89 -10.71 6.86
N ALA A 522 8.45 -11.03 8.09
CA ALA A 522 9.00 -12.06 8.96
C ALA A 522 8.46 -13.45 8.59
#